data_AF-A0A379AES2-F1
#
_entry.id   AF-A0A379AES2-F1
#
_cell.length_a   1.000
_cell.length_b   1.000
_cell.length_c   1.000
_cell.angle_alpha   90.00
_cell.angle_beta   90.00
_cell.angle_gamma   90.00
#
_symmetry.space_group_name_H-M   'P 1'
#
loop_
_entity.id
_entity.type
_entity.pdbx_description
1 polymer ?
#
loop_
_entity_poly.entity_id
_entity_poly.type
_entity_poly.pdbx_seq_one_letter_code
_entity_poly.pdbx_strand_id
1 'polypeptide(L)' 'MKAPIAKKIPHEMTLHGETRVDDYYWLRDDKRENSEVLDYLRAENNYGKKNHVVTTATAGPGIKRDYRSAAA' A
#
# COMPACT_ATOMS: atom_id res chain seq x y z
N MET A 1 11.91 13.14 2.87
CA MET A 1 12.30 11.73 3.10
C MET A 1 12.43 11.06 1.74
N LYS A 2 13.28 10.04 1.55
CA LYS A 2 13.36 9.35 0.25
C LYS A 2 12.24 8.31 0.13
N ALA A 3 11.68 8.17 -1.07
CA ALA A 3 10.72 7.11 -1.36
C ALA A 3 11.42 5.75 -1.20
N PRO A 4 10.76 4.74 -0.61
CA PRO A 4 11.30 3.39 -0.61
C PRO A 4 11.34 2.85 -2.04
N ILE A 5 12.32 2.01 -2.34
CA ILE A 5 12.49 1.40 -3.66
C ILE A 5 12.26 -0.09 -3.49
N ALA A 6 11.27 -0.63 -4.21
CA ALA A 6 11.01 -2.06 -4.22
C ALA A 6 12.20 -2.82 -4.83
N LYS A 7 12.54 -3.97 -4.25
CA LYS A 7 13.47 -4.90 -4.89
C LYS A 7 12.87 -5.42 -6.19
N LYS A 8 13.73 -5.63 -7.20
CA LYS A 8 13.38 -6.27 -8.46
C LYS A 8 13.75 -7.74 -8.38
N ILE A 9 12.76 -8.60 -8.48
CA ILE A 9 12.92 -10.06 -8.54
C ILE A 9 12.20 -10.52 -9.79
N PRO A 10 12.93 -10.82 -10.89
CA PRO A 10 12.32 -11.24 -12.14
C PRO A 10 11.42 -12.46 -11.92
N HIS A 11 10.14 -12.34 -12.25
CA HIS A 11 9.19 -13.43 -12.29
C HIS A 11 8.60 -13.56 -13.69
N GLU A 12 8.86 -14.67 -14.36
CA GLU A 12 8.31 -14.94 -15.69
C GLU A 12 6.87 -15.46 -15.58
N MET A 13 6.00 -14.90 -16.41
CA MET A 13 4.61 -15.34 -16.56
C MET A 13 4.30 -15.52 -18.03
N THR A 14 3.75 -16.67 -18.37
CA THR A 14 3.34 -16.99 -19.74
C THR A 14 1.82 -17.12 -19.79
N LEU A 15 1.19 -16.31 -20.64
CA LEU A 15 -0.26 -16.34 -20.85
C LEU A 15 -0.57 -16.13 -22.34
N HIS A 16 -1.44 -16.97 -22.89
CA HIS A 16 -1.82 -16.94 -24.31
C HIS A 16 -0.63 -17.01 -25.29
N GLY A 17 0.41 -17.76 -24.94
CA GLY A 17 1.60 -17.92 -25.78
C GLY A 17 2.59 -16.74 -25.72
N GLU A 18 2.32 -15.72 -24.90
CA GLU A 18 3.24 -14.60 -24.66
C GLU A 18 3.85 -14.70 -23.27
N THR A 19 5.17 -14.53 -23.19
CA THR A 19 5.91 -14.47 -21.93
C THR A 19 6.25 -13.03 -21.58
N ARG A 20 6.00 -12.65 -20.32
CA ARG A 20 6.36 -11.36 -19.76
C ARG A 20 7.12 -11.55 -18.44
N VAL A 21 7.98 -10.60 -18.10
CA VAL A 21 8.69 -10.56 -16.82
C VAL A 21 8.04 -9.48 -15.95
N ASP A 22 7.60 -9.88 -14.77
CA ASP A 22 7.16 -8.98 -13.70
C ASP A 22 8.20 -8.97 -12.57
N ASP A 23 8.98 -7.90 -12.47
CA ASP A 23 10.00 -7.71 -11.44
C ASP A 23 9.42 -7.58 -10.02
N TYR A 24 8.11 -7.35 -9.88
CA TYR A 24 7.45 -7.01 -8.63
C TYR A 24 6.37 -8.00 -8.21
N TYR A 25 6.28 -9.15 -8.88
CA TYR A 25 5.32 -10.20 -8.55
C TYR A 25 5.41 -10.66 -7.08
N TRP A 26 6.59 -10.57 -6.48
CA TRP A 26 6.84 -10.90 -5.06
C TRP A 26 6.04 -10.06 -4.06
N LEU A 27 5.50 -8.90 -4.46
CA LEU A 27 4.61 -8.09 -3.60
C LEU A 27 3.23 -8.71 -3.43
N ARG A 28 2.87 -9.68 -4.29
CA ARG A 28 1.62 -10.41 -4.17
C ARG A 28 1.80 -11.54 -3.14
N ASP A 29 1.11 -11.40 -2.01
CA ASP A 29 0.97 -12.45 -1.01
C ASP A 29 -0.52 -12.64 -0.66
N ASP A 30 -1.09 -13.76 -1.11
CA ASP A 30 -2.51 -14.05 -0.93
C ASP A 30 -2.87 -14.27 0.56
N LYS A 31 -1.91 -14.75 1.38
CA LYS A 31 -2.09 -14.92 2.83
C LYS A 31 -1.86 -13.63 3.62
N ARG A 32 -1.15 -12.65 3.05
CA ARG A 32 -0.83 -11.34 3.66
C ARG A 32 -0.01 -11.44 4.95
N GLU A 33 0.91 -12.39 5.01
CA GLU A 33 1.75 -12.69 6.17
C GLU A 33 3.25 -12.53 5.89
N ASN A 34 3.64 -12.41 4.61
CA ASN A 34 5.04 -12.28 4.22
C ASN A 34 5.65 -11.00 4.80
N SER A 35 6.65 -11.16 5.67
CA SER A 35 7.32 -10.06 6.36
C SER A 35 7.98 -9.06 5.42
N GLU A 36 8.59 -9.52 4.31
CA GLU A 36 9.24 -8.62 3.35
C GLU A 36 8.24 -7.73 2.63
N VAL A 37 7.07 -8.28 2.28
CA VAL A 37 5.97 -7.51 1.68
C VAL A 37 5.45 -6.49 2.69
N LEU A 38 5.17 -6.92 3.93
CA LEU A 38 4.68 -6.05 4.99
C LEU A 38 5.66 -4.92 5.32
N ASP A 39 6.96 -5.19 5.34
CA ASP A 39 7.98 -4.20 5.63
C ASP A 39 8.09 -3.15 4.52
N TYR A 40 8.01 -3.56 3.25
CA TYR A 40 7.95 -2.62 2.13
C TYR A 40 6.70 -1.72 2.21
N LEU A 41 5.53 -2.31 2.47
CA LEU A 41 4.27 -1.56 2.60
C LEU A 41 4.31 -0.59 3.80
N ARG A 42 4.94 -0.96 4.92
CA ARG A 42 5.15 -0.05 6.06
C ARG A 42 6.06 1.11 5.70
N ALA A 43 7.14 0.86 4.94
CA ALA A 43 8.03 1.91 4.46
C ALA A 43 7.30 2.90 3.54
N GLU A 44 6.47 2.39 2.62
CA GLU A 44 5.63 3.22 1.73
C GLU A 44 4.62 4.05 2.54
N ASN A 45 3.93 3.43 3.49
CA ASN A 45 2.99 4.14 4.37
C ASN A 45 3.67 5.26 5.17
N ASN A 46 4.90 5.04 5.64
CA ASN A 46 5.65 6.05 6.37
C ASN A 46 6.10 7.21 5.47
N TYR A 47 6.50 6.91 4.23
CA TYR A 47 6.79 7.93 3.23
C TYR A 47 5.54 8.73 2.88
N GLY A 48 4.43 8.04 2.62
CA GLY A 48 3.11 8.61 2.38
C GLY A 48 2.68 9.55 3.49
N LYS A 49 2.65 9.10 4.76
CA LYS A 49 2.25 9.95 5.91
C LYS A 49 3.08 11.22 6.07
N LYS A 50 4.35 11.21 5.67
CA LYS A 50 5.23 12.38 5.78
C LYS A 50 5.05 13.39 4.66
N ASN A 51 4.62 12.93 3.49
CA ASN A 51 4.42 13.77 2.31
C ASN A 51 2.95 14.12 2.08
N HIS A 52 2.03 13.30 2.58
CA HIS A 52 0.63 13.64 2.70
C HIS A 52 0.48 14.61 3.86
N VAL A 53 0.23 15.87 3.52
CA VAL A 53 -0.49 16.77 4.39
C VAL A 53 -1.85 16.11 4.59
N VAL A 54 -2.09 15.51 5.75
CA VAL A 54 -3.46 15.30 6.21
C VAL A 54 -4.09 16.68 6.09
N THR A 55 -5.04 16.85 5.17
CA THR A 55 -5.99 17.94 5.25
C THR A 55 -6.74 17.68 6.53
N THR A 56 -6.16 18.09 7.66
CA THR A 56 -6.88 18.19 8.90
C THR A 56 -7.96 19.17 8.52
N ALA A 57 -9.17 18.66 8.31
CA ALA A 57 -10.33 19.40 8.70
C ALA A 57 -10.02 19.80 10.14
N THR A 58 -9.47 21.00 10.31
CA THR A 58 -9.72 21.82 11.47
C THR A 58 -11.22 21.68 11.64
N ALA A 59 -11.62 20.85 12.60
CA ALA A 59 -12.96 20.91 13.12
C ALA A 59 -13.09 22.34 13.63
N GLY A 60 -13.59 23.22 12.78
CA GLY A 60 -14.35 24.37 13.26
C GLY A 60 -15.41 23.83 14.21
N PRO A 61 -15.78 24.58 15.24
CA PRO A 61 -16.71 24.10 16.25
C PRO A 61 -18.05 23.82 15.54
N GLY A 62 -18.35 22.56 15.21
CA GLY A 62 -19.61 22.27 14.53
C GLY A 62 -19.80 20.95 13.80
N ILE A 63 -18.78 20.15 13.47
CA ILE A 63 -19.05 18.89 12.73
C ILE A 63 -18.57 17.67 13.51
N LYS A 64 -19.51 17.05 14.22
CA LYS A 64 -19.39 15.68 14.73
C LYS A 64 -19.45 14.73 13.54
N ARG A 65 -18.35 14.05 13.23
CA ARG A 65 -18.38 12.89 12.33
C ARG A 65 -18.71 11.67 13.17
N ASP A 66 -19.98 11.33 13.19
CA ASP A 66 -20.50 10.14 13.84
C ASP A 66 -20.12 8.92 13.00
N TYR A 67 -18.95 8.33 13.24
CA TYR A 67 -18.67 6.98 12.76
C TYR A 67 -19.33 5.98 13.72
N ARG A 68 -20.66 5.86 13.61
CA ARG A 68 -21.40 4.74 14.19
C ARG A 68 -21.68 3.70 13.10
N SER A 69 -21.00 2.56 13.24
CA SER A 69 -21.50 1.20 13.02
C SER A 69 -22.51 1.01 11.88
N ALA A 70 -22.04 0.54 10.73
CA ALA A 70 -22.87 -0.24 9.83
C ALA A 70 -23.08 -1.63 10.47
N ALA A 71 -24.15 -1.76 11.25
CA ALA A 71 -24.76 -3.01 11.63
C ALA A 71 -26.26 -2.87 11.39
N ALA A 72 -26.72 -3.32 10.22
CA ALA A 72 -28.07 -3.80 9.91
C ALA A 72 -28.08 -4.30 8.46
#